data_AF-A0A367K5Y4-F1
#
_entry.id   AF-A0A367K5Y4-F1
#
_cell.length_a   1.000
_cell.length_b   1.000
_cell.length_c   1.000
_cell.angle_alpha   90.00
_cell.angle_beta   90.00
_cell.angle_gamma   90.00
#
_symmetry.space_group_name_H-M   'P 1'
#
loop_
_entity.id
_entity.type
_entity.pdbx_description
1 polymer ?
#
loop_
_entity_poly.entity_id
_entity_poly.type
_entity_poly.pdbx_seq_one_letter_code
_entity_poly.pdbx_strand_id
1 'polypeptide(L)'
;MQAKLLTLTLFASFLTTGFTAPIYGHLTERESAIIKPIIEGLKIEPDNFEAKCIFQALTRISIAFPEYPIDNLVARLPPRMFHSCIYTEYIDKSKQC
;
A
#
# COMPACT_ATOMS: atom_id res chain seq x y z
N MET A 1 38.18 12.70 34.57
CA MET A 1 37.28 13.41 33.61
C MET A 1 36.68 12.36 32.68
N GLN A 2 35.48 11.86 32.97
CA GLN A 2 34.93 10.64 32.35
C GLN A 2 33.43 10.82 32.00
N ALA A 3 33.09 11.94 31.37
CA ALA A 3 31.71 12.32 31.07
C ALA A 3 31.57 12.87 29.63
N LYS A 4 32.18 12.22 28.64
CA LYS A 4 32.14 12.68 27.25
C LYS A 4 31.69 11.67 26.21
N LEU A 5 31.37 10.43 26.60
CA LEU A 5 31.05 9.35 25.65
C LEU A 5 29.61 8.82 25.72
N LEU A 6 28.80 9.25 26.69
CA LEU A 6 27.45 8.70 26.89
C LEU A 6 26.31 9.52 26.27
N THR A 7 26.57 10.68 25.67
CA THR A 7 25.53 11.57 25.13
C THR A 7 25.30 11.47 23.63
N LEU A 8 26.15 10.74 22.89
CA LEU A 8 26.11 10.71 21.42
C LEU A 8 25.30 9.54 20.82
N THR A 9 24.71 8.67 21.64
CA THR A 9 23.94 7.50 21.19
C THR A 9 22.43 7.68 21.28
N LEU A 10 21.94 8.76 21.90
CA LEU A 10 20.49 9.00 22.09
C LEU A 10 19.81 9.70 20.90
N PHE A 11 20.56 10.21 19.92
CA PHE A 11 20.01 10.94 18.77
C PHE A 11 19.83 10.12 17.49
N ALA A 12 20.28 8.86 17.47
CA ALA A 12 20.18 8.01 16.28
C ALA A 12 18.78 7.36 16.09
N SER A 13 17.89 7.45 17.09
CA SER A 13 16.60 6.74 17.09
C SER A 13 15.47 7.46 16.33
N PHE A 14 15.70 8.62 15.73
CA PHE A 14 14.63 9.44 15.12
C PHE A 14 14.69 9.56 13.59
N LEU A 15 15.66 8.93 12.91
CA LEU A 15 15.87 9.13 11.46
C LEU A 15 15.30 8.02 10.57
N THR A 16 14.53 7.06 11.08
CA THR A 16 13.99 5.96 10.26
C THR A 16 12.61 6.23 9.68
N THR A 17 11.93 7.31 10.04
CA THR A 17 10.74 7.77 9.29
C THR A 17 11.22 8.60 8.11
N GLY A 18 11.90 7.93 7.17
CA GLY A 18 12.14 8.51 5.85
C GLY A 18 10.78 8.80 5.26
N PHE A 19 10.48 10.08 5.05
CA PHE A 19 9.32 10.53 4.29
C PHE A 19 9.36 9.85 2.92
N THR A 20 8.67 8.72 2.76
CA THR A 20 8.41 8.20 1.43
C THR A 20 7.18 8.93 0.95
N ALA A 21 7.36 9.78 -0.07
CA ALA A 21 6.23 10.41 -0.73
C ALA A 21 5.24 9.31 -1.16
N PRO A 22 3.93 9.55 -1.05
CA PRO A 22 2.95 8.56 -1.49
C PRO A 22 3.24 8.16 -2.94
N ILE A 23 3.48 6.86 -3.14
CA ILE A 23 3.87 6.31 -4.45
C ILE A 23 2.73 6.53 -5.46
N TYR A 24 1.50 6.64 -4.97
CA TYR A 24 0.30 6.94 -5.73
C TYR A 24 -0.37 8.19 -5.14
N GLY A 25 -0.54 9.25 -5.93
CA GLY A 25 -0.93 10.59 -5.46
C GLY A 25 -2.31 10.70 -4.77
N HIS A 26 -3.09 9.63 -4.72
CA HIS A 26 -4.38 9.54 -4.04
C HIS A 26 -4.41 8.59 -2.83
N LEU A 27 -3.29 7.96 -2.53
CA LEU A 27 -3.14 7.06 -1.40
C LEU A 27 -2.15 7.64 -0.40
N THR A 28 -2.35 7.34 0.87
CA THR A 28 -1.34 7.56 1.90
C THR A 28 -0.15 6.60 1.68
N GLU A 29 0.98 6.90 2.32
CA GLU A 29 2.16 6.02 2.35
C GLU A 29 1.81 4.60 2.82
N ARG A 30 0.99 4.50 3.88
CA ARG A 30 0.53 3.23 4.42
C ARG A 30 -0.31 2.46 3.40
N GLU A 31 -1.27 3.12 2.77
CA GLU A 31 -2.14 2.48 1.78
C GLU A 31 -1.35 2.01 0.55
N SER A 32 -0.38 2.82 0.12
CA SER A 32 0.55 2.46 -0.96
C SER A 32 1.38 1.22 -0.61
N ALA A 33 1.87 1.14 0.64
CA ALA A 33 2.62 -0.02 1.12
C ALA A 33 1.76 -1.30 1.19
N ILE A 34 0.48 -1.17 1.55
CA ILE A 34 -0.46 -2.29 1.61
C ILE A 34 -0.68 -2.92 0.24
N ILE A 35 -0.87 -2.11 -0.81
CA ILE A 35 -1.18 -2.63 -2.16
C ILE A 35 0.07 -3.01 -2.97
N LYS A 36 1.27 -2.60 -2.52
CA LYS A 36 2.55 -2.87 -3.21
C LYS A 36 2.73 -4.34 -3.61
N PRO A 37 2.48 -5.35 -2.76
CA PRO A 37 2.65 -6.75 -3.13
C PRO A 37 1.67 -7.21 -4.24
N ILE A 38 0.47 -6.63 -4.29
CA ILE A 38 -0.50 -6.89 -5.36
C ILE A 38 0.03 -6.33 -6.67
N ILE A 39 0.53 -5.10 -6.66
CA ILE A 39 1.06 -4.41 -7.84
C ILE A 39 2.29 -5.15 -8.38
N GLU A 40 3.23 -5.51 -7.51
CA GLU A 40 4.40 -6.32 -7.86
C GLU A 40 3.99 -7.69 -8.43
N GLY A 41 2.97 -8.32 -7.84
CA GLY A 41 2.41 -9.58 -8.33
C GLY A 41 1.71 -9.48 -9.68
N LEU A 42 1.13 -8.33 -10.00
CA LEU A 42 0.54 -8.02 -11.30
C LEU A 42 1.60 -7.66 -12.35
N LYS A 43 2.81 -7.27 -11.93
CA LYS A 43 3.91 -6.83 -12.80
C LYS A 43 3.53 -5.66 -13.71
N ILE A 44 2.83 -4.69 -13.13
CA ILE A 44 2.36 -3.48 -13.81
C ILE A 44 2.81 -2.24 -13.04
N GLU A 45 2.74 -1.09 -13.69
CA GLU A 45 2.88 0.22 -13.07
C GLU A 45 1.52 0.93 -13.14
N PRO A 46 0.71 0.89 -12.07
CA PRO A 46 -0.65 1.38 -12.13
C PRO A 46 -0.70 2.90 -12.04
N ASP A 47 -1.69 3.50 -12.71
CA ASP A 47 -1.99 4.92 -12.53
C ASP A 47 -2.59 5.19 -11.12
N ASN A 48 -2.74 6.47 -10.76
CA ASN A 48 -3.29 6.84 -9.44
C ASN A 48 -4.74 6.35 -9.22
N PHE A 49 -5.51 6.19 -10.30
CA PHE A 49 -6.88 5.70 -10.26
C PHE A 49 -6.90 4.18 -10.04
N GLU A 50 -6.07 3.45 -10.77
CA GLU A 50 -5.90 2.00 -10.67
C GLU A 50 -5.39 1.59 -9.28
N ALA A 51 -4.40 2.30 -8.74
CA ALA A 51 -3.92 2.08 -7.38
C ALA A 51 -5.04 2.27 -6.34
N LYS A 52 -5.85 3.32 -6.50
CA LYS A 52 -7.01 3.57 -5.64
C LYS A 52 -8.08 2.49 -5.79
N CYS A 53 -8.34 2.00 -7.00
CA CYS A 53 -9.24 0.87 -7.25
C CYS A 53 -8.79 -0.38 -6.48
N ILE A 54 -7.51 -0.73 -6.57
CA ILE A 54 -6.94 -1.90 -5.89
C ILE A 54 -7.16 -1.79 -4.38
N PHE A 55 -6.87 -0.61 -3.81
CA PHE A 55 -7.04 -0.39 -2.38
C PHE A 55 -8.52 -0.45 -1.94
N GLN A 56 -9.44 0.13 -2.72
CA GLN A 56 -10.88 0.06 -2.43
C GLN A 56 -11.42 -1.37 -2.56
N ALA A 57 -11.01 -2.12 -3.57
CA ALA A 57 -11.36 -3.52 -3.73
C ALA A 57 -10.87 -4.35 -2.53
N LEU A 58 -9.62 -4.14 -2.12
CA LEU A 58 -9.04 -4.79 -0.96
C LEU A 58 -9.79 -4.45 0.33
N THR A 59 -10.18 -3.18 0.50
CA THR A 59 -10.98 -2.72 1.65
C THR A 59 -12.35 -3.41 1.68
N ARG A 60 -13.04 -3.52 0.53
CA ARG A 60 -14.32 -4.25 0.42
C ARG A 60 -14.17 -5.71 0.83
N ILE A 61 -13.08 -6.36 0.42
CA ILE A 61 -12.77 -7.74 0.83
C ILE A 61 -12.52 -7.79 2.34
N SER A 62 -11.78 -6.85 2.93
CA SER A 62 -11.56 -6.83 4.38
C SER A 62 -12.85 -6.64 5.19
N ILE A 63 -13.83 -5.91 4.65
CA ILE A 63 -15.15 -5.77 5.28
C ILE A 63 -15.92 -7.09 5.22
N ALA A 64 -15.82 -7.82 4.11
CA ALA A 64 -16.44 -9.13 3.95
C ALA A 64 -15.76 -10.24 4.79
N PHE A 65 -14.48 -10.07 5.11
CA PHE A 65 -13.68 -11.02 5.89
C PHE A 65 -13.03 -10.33 7.10
N PRO A 66 -13.83 -9.90 8.10
CA PRO A 66 -13.33 -9.12 9.24
C PRO A 66 -12.35 -9.90 10.13
N GLU A 67 -12.34 -11.22 10.03
CA GLU A 67 -11.41 -12.11 10.75
C GLU A 67 -9.96 -11.95 10.29
N TYR A 68 -9.74 -11.35 9.11
CA TYR A 68 -8.41 -11.16 8.54
C TYR A 68 -8.08 -9.68 8.41
N PRO A 69 -7.04 -9.17 9.11
CA PRO A 69 -6.59 -7.80 8.90
C PRO A 69 -6.11 -7.63 7.46
N ILE A 70 -6.24 -6.41 6.94
CA ILE A 70 -5.97 -6.09 5.53
C ILE A 70 -4.56 -6.50 5.10
N ASP A 71 -3.58 -6.35 6.00
CA ASP A 71 -2.18 -6.73 5.78
C ASP A 71 -2.03 -8.25 5.57
N ASN A 72 -2.85 -9.07 6.23
CA ASN A 72 -2.86 -10.52 6.05
C ASN A 72 -3.64 -10.95 4.80
N LEU A 73 -4.65 -10.18 4.40
CA LEU A 73 -5.43 -10.46 3.19
C LEU A 73 -4.57 -10.33 1.94
N VAL A 74 -3.72 -9.30 1.87
CA VAL A 74 -2.80 -9.09 0.76
C VAL A 74 -1.90 -10.30 0.50
N ALA A 75 -1.44 -10.97 1.54
CA ALA A 75 -0.59 -12.17 1.42
C ALA A 75 -1.36 -13.41 0.91
N ARG A 76 -2.69 -13.40 0.97
CA ARG A 76 -3.55 -14.56 0.66
C ARG A 76 -4.31 -14.40 -0.64
N LEU A 77 -4.60 -13.16 -1.02
CA LEU A 77 -5.37 -12.87 -2.22
C LEU A 77 -4.46 -12.97 -3.45
N PRO A 78 -4.86 -13.72 -4.49
CA PRO A 78 -4.09 -13.77 -5.71
C PRO A 78 -4.11 -12.40 -6.40
N PRO A 79 -2.94 -11.85 -6.82
CA PRO A 79 -2.88 -10.54 -7.47
C PRO A 79 -3.81 -10.40 -8.68
N ARG A 80 -4.03 -11.49 -9.43
CA ARG A 80 -4.93 -11.54 -10.59
C ARG A 80 -6.38 -11.17 -10.28
N MET A 81 -6.82 -11.28 -9.02
CA MET A 81 -8.17 -10.86 -8.61
C MET A 81 -8.39 -9.35 -8.84
N PHE A 82 -7.31 -8.57 -8.89
CA PHE A 82 -7.34 -7.13 -9.08
C PHE A 82 -7.13 -6.70 -10.55
N HIS A 83 -7.05 -7.63 -11.50
CA HIS A 83 -6.92 -7.28 -12.93
C HIS A 83 -8.07 -6.41 -13.45
N SER A 84 -9.27 -6.52 -12.89
CA SER A 84 -10.42 -5.68 -13.27
C SER A 84 -10.17 -4.19 -13.01
N CYS A 85 -9.27 -3.85 -12.09
CA CYS A 85 -8.86 -2.47 -11.85
C CYS A 85 -7.97 -1.90 -12.97
N ILE A 86 -7.35 -2.75 -13.79
CA ILE A 86 -6.27 -2.39 -14.72
C ILE A 86 -6.78 -2.35 -16.16
N TYR A 87 -7.60 -3.34 -16.55
CA TYR A 87 -8.17 -3.42 -17.90
C TYR A 87 -9.38 -2.49 -18.04
N THR A 88 -9.11 -1.19 -18.09
CA THR A 88 -10.13 -0.12 -18.05
C THR A 88 -10.38 0.56 -19.40
N GLU A 89 -9.74 0.14 -20.49
CA GLU A 89 -9.98 0.73 -21.83
C GLU A 89 -11.44 0.61 -22.32
N TYR A 90 -12.28 -0.22 -21.69
CA TYR A 90 -13.65 -0.51 -22.16
C TYR A 90 -14.77 -0.33 -21.13
N ILE A 91 -14.46 -0.05 -19.86
CA ILE A 91 -15.47 0.00 -18.80
C ILE A 91 -15.34 1.35 -18.07
N ASP A 92 -16.47 2.04 -17.95
CA ASP A 92 -16.60 3.30 -17.22
C ASP A 92 -15.93 3.22 -15.83
N LYS A 93 -14.72 3.79 -15.74
CA LYS A 93 -13.85 3.80 -14.56
C LYS A 93 -14.64 4.19 -13.29
N SER A 94 -15.64 5.06 -13.41
CA SER A 94 -16.45 5.54 -12.28
C SER A 94 -17.30 4.46 -11.57
N LYS A 95 -17.54 3.31 -12.21
CA LYS A 95 -18.46 2.27 -11.68
C LYS A 95 -17.76 1.05 -11.09
N GLN A 96 -16.45 0.94 -11.22
CA GLN A 96 -15.70 -0.25 -10.76
C GLN A 96 -15.29 -0.18 -9.27
N CYS A 97 -15.21 1.01 -8.67
CA CYS A 97 -14.53 1.25 -7.38
C CYS A 97 -15.32 2.13 -6.42
#